data_AF-A0A9P6Y5R8-F1
#
_entry.id   AF-A0A9P6Y5R8-F1
#
_cell.length_a   1.000
_cell.length_b   1.000
_cell.length_c   1.000
_cell.angle_alpha   90.00
_cell.angle_beta   90.00
_cell.angle_gamma   90.00
#
_symmetry.space_group_name_H-M   'P 1'
#
loop_
_entity.id
_entity.type
_entity.pdbx_description
1 polymer ?
#
loop_
_entity_poly.entity_id
_entity_poly.type
_entity_poly.pdbx_seq_one_letter_code
_entity_poly.pdbx_strand_id
1 'polypeptide(L)' 'MDRERSLDVPVWVFSAEELTFDLAVLPYDALRQAPLSPVDEKPMRRASVAQLRQLLAEAEITAYIGG' A
#
# COMPACT_ATOMS: atom_id res chain seq x y z
N MET A 1 -10.93 -10.08 -12.13
CA MET A 1 -10.08 -9.33 -11.19
C MET A 1 -9.73 -10.33 -10.13
N ASP A 2 -8.46 -10.66 -9.98
CA ASP A 2 -8.03 -11.75 -9.11
C ASP A 2 -7.69 -11.17 -7.74
N ARG A 3 -8.27 -11.74 -6.68
CA ARG A 3 -8.06 -11.29 -5.29
C ARG A 3 -6.60 -11.50 -4.84
N GLU A 4 -5.93 -12.49 -5.40
CA GLU A 4 -4.56 -12.85 -5.07
C GLU A 4 -3.77 -13.10 -6.35
N ARG A 5 -2.55 -12.56 -6.41
CA ARG A 5 -1.61 -12.80 -7.50
C ARG A 5 -0.22 -13.01 -6.89
N SER A 6 0.36 -14.17 -7.15
CA SER A 6 1.77 -14.41 -6.92
C SER A 6 2.59 -13.88 -8.08
N LEU A 7 3.76 -13.32 -7.78
CA LEU A 7 4.73 -12.87 -8.77
C LEU A 7 6.13 -13.19 -8.27
N ASP A 8 6.90 -13.89 -9.09
CA ASP A 8 8.32 -14.05 -8.85
C ASP A 8 9.03 -12.74 -9.23
N VAL A 9 9.66 -12.11 -8.24
CA VAL A 9 10.37 -10.84 -8.42
C VAL A 9 11.79 -10.94 -7.87
N PRO A 10 12.75 -10.18 -8.42
CA PRO A 10 14.05 -10.05 -7.80
C PRO A 10 13.91 -9.51 -6.37
N VAL A 11 14.57 -10.18 -5.44
CA VAL A 11 14.67 -9.77 -4.04
C VAL A 11 16.13 -9.57 -3.70
N TRP A 12 16.44 -8.44 -3.06
CA TRP A 12 17.74 -8.18 -2.45
C TRP A 12 17.59 -8.26 -0.94
N VAL A 13 18.45 -9.07 -0.32
CA VAL A 13 18.47 -9.25 1.14
C VAL A 13 19.57 -8.37 1.70
N PHE A 14 19.23 -7.54 2.67
CA PHE A 14 20.17 -6.68 3.38
C PHE A 14 20.26 -7.08 4.85
N SER A 15 21.47 -7.06 5.37
CA SER A 15 21.75 -7.25 6.79
C SER A 15 22.66 -6.13 7.25
N ALA A 16 22.22 -5.36 8.24
CA ALA A 16 22.99 -4.31 8.89
C ALA A 16 22.87 -4.48 10.40
N GLU A 17 23.96 -4.91 11.03
CA GLU A 17 23.99 -5.25 12.47
C GLU A 17 22.90 -6.28 12.81
N GLU A 18 21.97 -5.94 13.71
CA GLU A 18 20.86 -6.79 14.15
C GLU A 18 19.58 -6.60 13.31
N LEU A 19 19.61 -5.76 12.26
CA LEU A 19 18.46 -5.50 11.39
C LEU A 19 18.62 -6.21 10.04
N THR A 20 17.70 -7.12 9.75
CA THR A 20 17.59 -7.80 8.45
C THR A 20 16.29 -7.40 7.77
N PHE A 21 16.37 -7.03 6.49
CA PHE A 21 15.18 -6.71 5.69
C PHE A 21 15.40 -7.00 4.21
N ASP A 22 14.28 -7.18 3.51
CA ASP A 22 14.25 -7.53 2.09
C ASP A 22 13.72 -6.37 1.25
N LEU A 23 14.31 -6.18 0.07
CA LEU A 23 13.82 -5.27 -0.96
C LEU A 23 13.31 -6.08 -2.16
N ALA A 24 12.00 -6.10 -2.37
CA ALA A 24 11.38 -6.69 -3.56
C ALA A 24 11.28 -5.65 -4.70
N VAL A 25 11.82 -5.96 -5.87
CA VAL A 25 11.80 -5.07 -7.03
C VAL A 25 10.62 -5.41 -7.94
N LEU A 26 9.56 -4.61 -7.87
CA LEU A 26 8.36 -4.81 -8.69
C LEU A 26 8.57 -4.30 -10.13
N PRO A 27 8.01 -4.97 -11.16
CA PRO A 27 8.06 -4.49 -12.54
C PRO A 27 7.42 -3.10 -12.68
N TYR A 28 8.07 -2.23 -13.46
CA TYR A 28 7.61 -0.86 -13.67
C TYR A 28 6.21 -0.79 -14.30
N ASP A 29 5.95 -1.69 -15.25
CA ASP A 29 4.74 -1.82 -16.04
C ASP A 29 3.78 -2.89 -15.51
N ALA A 30 3.93 -3.30 -14.24
CA ALA A 30 2.97 -4.19 -13.60
C ALA A 30 1.54 -3.59 -13.65
N LEU A 31 0.57 -4.42 -14.06
CA LEU A 31 -0.83 -4.02 -14.11
C LEU A 31 -1.30 -3.49 -12.76
N ARG A 32 -1.65 -2.21 -12.71
CA ARG A 32 -2.21 -1.57 -11.51
C ARG A 32 -3.68 -1.93 -11.37
N GLN A 33 -3.96 -3.03 -10.65
CA GLN A 33 -5.31 -3.30 -10.19
C GLN A 33 -5.57 -2.51 -8.90
N ALA A 34 -6.76 -1.91 -8.77
CA ALA A 34 -7.16 -1.35 -7.51
C ALA A 34 -7.45 -2.51 -6.53
N PRO A 35 -7.12 -2.36 -5.23
CA PRO A 35 -7.56 -3.33 -4.23
C PRO A 35 -9.06 -3.55 -4.36
N LEU A 36 -9.51 -4.80 -4.20
CA LEU A 36 -10.93 -5.09 -4.14
C LEU A 36 -11.46 -4.72 -2.77
N SER A 37 -12.64 -4.11 -2.74
CA SER A 37 -13.34 -3.77 -1.51
C SER A 37 -13.66 -5.06 -0.74
N PRO A 38 -13.44 -5.10 0.59
CA PRO A 38 -13.74 -6.28 1.39
C PRO A 38 -15.25 -6.51 1.57
N VAL A 39 -16.08 -5.53 1.21
CA VAL A 39 -17.53 -5.57 1.39
C VAL A 39 -18.25 -6.10 0.15
N ASP A 40 -17.84 -5.64 -1.03
CA ASP A 40 -18.56 -5.91 -2.29
C ASP A 40 -17.67 -6.46 -3.41
N GLU A 41 -16.39 -6.75 -3.11
CA GLU A 41 -15.38 -7.29 -4.04
C GLU A 41 -15.14 -6.43 -5.29
N LYS A 42 -15.64 -5.19 -5.32
CA LYS A 42 -15.44 -4.28 -6.44
C LYS A 42 -14.14 -3.49 -6.29
N PRO A 43 -13.49 -3.09 -7.39
CA PRO A 43 -12.32 -2.21 -7.34
C PRO A 43 -12.59 -0.96 -6.49
N MET A 44 -11.74 -0.73 -5.48
CA MET A 44 -11.86 0.44 -4.61
C MET A 44 -11.58 1.73 -5.38
N ARG A 45 -12.41 2.75 -5.13
CA ARG A 45 -12.17 4.08 -5.69
C ARG A 45 -10.94 4.69 -5.03
N ARG A 46 -9.93 5.03 -5.83
CA ARG A 46 -8.73 5.74 -5.35
C ARG A 46 -9.10 7.16 -4.94
N ALA A 47 -8.57 7.60 -3.80
CA ALA A 47 -8.62 9.00 -3.42
C ALA A 47 -7.75 9.82 -4.39
N SER A 48 -8.21 11.02 -4.74
CA SER A 48 -7.37 12.02 -5.38
C SER A 48 -6.31 12.52 -4.40
N VAL A 49 -5.26 13.17 -4.91
CA VAL A 49 -4.22 13.75 -4.05
C VAL A 49 -4.80 14.75 -3.05
N ALA A 50 -5.78 15.55 -3.45
CA ALA A 50 -6.45 16.50 -2.56
C ALA A 50 -7.24 15.78 -1.44
N GLN A 51 -7.97 14.72 -1.80
CA GLN A 51 -8.71 13.89 -0.83
C GLN A 51 -7.76 13.19 0.14
N LEU A 52 -6.63 12.68 -0.35
CA LEU A 52 -5.62 12.04 0.49
C LEU A 52 -5.03 13.02 1.51
N ARG A 53 -4.70 14.24 1.10
CA ARG A 53 -4.19 15.28 2.01
C ARG A 53 -5.19 15.61 3.12
N GLN A 54 -6.48 15.67 2.77
CA GLN A 54 -7.53 15.91 3.77
C GLN A 54 -7.63 14.76 4.77
N LEU A 55 -7.62 13.50 4.31
CA LEU A 55 -7.67 12.32 5.18
C LEU A 55 -6.48 12.27 6.15
N LEU A 56 -5.28 12.61 5.68
CA LEU A 56 -4.08 12.66 6.53
C LEU A 56 -4.21 13.74 7.60
N ALA A 57 -4.66 14.95 7.23
CA ALA A 57 -4.87 16.02 8.19
C ALA A 57 -5.94 15.65 9.25
N GLU A 58 -7.02 14.99 8.84
CA GLU A 58 -8.07 14.51 9.76
C GLU A 58 -7.53 13.43 10.71
N ALA A 59 -6.71 12.51 10.21
CA ALA A 59 -6.07 11.49 11.03
C ALA A 59 -5.09 12.08 12.05
N GLU A 60 -4.28 13.07 11.64
CA GLU A 60 -3.37 13.81 12.53
C GLU A 60 -4.14 14.56 13.63
N ILE A 61 -5.22 15.25 13.27
CA ILE A 61 -6.09 15.96 14.21
C ILE A 61 -6.72 14.96 15.20
N THR A 62 -7.23 13.83 14.71
CA THR A 62 -7.84 12.79 15.55
C THR A 62 -6.84 12.21 16.55
N ALA A 63 -5.60 11.95 16.10
CA ALA A 63 -4.54 11.46 16.97
C ALA A 63 -4.15 12.48 18.05
N TYR A 64 -4.20 13.77 17.74
CA TYR A 64 -3.91 14.85 18.69
C TYR A 64 -5.03 15.06 19.73
N ILE A 65 -6.29 14.90 19.34
CA ILE A 65 -7.45 15.11 20.23
C ILE A 65 -7.77 13.85 21.05
N GLY A 66 -7.46 12.67 20.53
CA GLY A 66 -7.69 11.38 21.19
C GLY A 66 -6.55 10.91 22.11
N GLY A 67 -5.48 11.70 22.26
CA GLY A 67 -4.35 11.46 23.15
C GLY A 67 -4.46 12.17 24.49
#